data_AF-A0A925YTZ8-F1
#
_entry.id   AF-A0A925YTZ8-F1
#
_cell.length_a   1.000
_cell.length_b   1.000
_cell.length_c   1.000
_cell.angle_alpha   90.00
_cell.angle_beta   90.00
_cell.angle_gamma   90.00
#
_symmetry.space_group_name_H-M   'P 1'
#
loop_
_entity.id
_entity.type
_entity.pdbx_description
1 polymer ?
#
loop_
_entity_poly.entity_id
_entity_poly.type
_entity_poly.pdbx_seq_one_letter_code
_entity_poly.pdbx_strand_id
1 'polypeptide(L)'
;MITVLEVVQKTTEFLAGKGVESARLNAELLIGHALGLKRMQLYLQFERVLVEAELEKIRPLVKRRSQREPLQYIVGDTEWSGVKLKVDKRALIPRPETELLVERVVERLVAPPSRILDLGTGSGAIALALAKRYENAAVTAVDASDDALALAVENGKALGLQDRVRFQKSDWYATLPSDEPYDVIVSNPPYLTTEETAAAEPEVRVHEPVSALTAADAGLADLRVIIAGARRYLQPGGLLA
;
A
#
# COMPACT_ATOMS: atom_id res chain seq x y z
N MET A 1 19.28 -12.11 -31.71
CA MET A 1 19.32 -10.82 -31.00
C MET A 1 17.88 -10.34 -30.90
N ILE A 2 17.46 -9.81 -29.74
CA ILE A 2 16.08 -9.36 -29.49
C ILE A 2 16.12 -7.93 -28.98
N THR A 3 15.22 -7.10 -29.50
CA THR A 3 15.08 -5.69 -29.11
C THR A 3 14.23 -5.54 -27.86
N VAL A 4 14.31 -4.37 -27.21
CA VAL A 4 13.42 -4.02 -26.09
C VAL A 4 11.96 -4.16 -26.49
N LEU A 5 11.57 -3.66 -27.67
CA LEU A 5 10.18 -3.73 -28.14
C LEU A 5 9.70 -5.18 -28.31
N GLU A 6 10.51 -6.04 -28.91
CA GLU A 6 10.17 -7.45 -29.06
C GLU A 6 10.01 -8.16 -27.71
N VAL A 7 10.86 -7.83 -26.71
CA VAL A 7 10.70 -8.38 -25.35
C VAL A 7 9.42 -7.86 -24.68
N VAL A 8 9.09 -6.58 -24.83
CA VAL A 8 7.82 -6.01 -24.34
C VAL A 8 6.62 -6.72 -24.97
N GLN A 9 6.62 -6.91 -26.29
CA GLN A 9 5.53 -7.57 -27.01
C GLN A 9 5.34 -9.02 -26.58
N LYS A 10 6.43 -9.82 -26.57
CA LYS A 10 6.38 -11.22 -26.14
C LYS A 10 5.95 -11.36 -24.67
N THR A 11 6.43 -10.48 -23.80
CA THR A 11 6.04 -10.47 -22.38
C THR A 11 4.56 -10.08 -22.23
N THR A 12 4.08 -9.13 -23.02
CA THR A 12 2.67 -8.71 -23.04
C THR A 12 1.76 -9.89 -23.40
N GLU A 13 2.06 -10.57 -24.50
CA GLU A 13 1.29 -11.74 -24.95
C GLU A 13 1.31 -12.86 -23.90
N PHE A 14 2.49 -13.14 -23.34
CA PHE A 14 2.65 -14.16 -22.30
C PHE A 14 1.83 -13.84 -21.05
N LEU A 15 1.88 -12.61 -20.54
CA LEU A 15 1.11 -12.19 -19.36
C LEU A 15 -0.39 -12.14 -19.63
N ALA A 16 -0.82 -11.69 -20.81
CA ALA A 16 -2.22 -11.72 -21.22
C ALA A 16 -2.75 -13.16 -21.24
N GLY A 17 -1.98 -14.10 -21.78
CA GLY A 17 -2.31 -15.54 -21.75
C GLY A 17 -2.34 -16.16 -20.34
N LYS A 18 -1.87 -15.44 -19.31
CA LYS A 18 -1.94 -15.82 -17.89
C LYS A 18 -3.07 -15.10 -17.14
N GLY A 19 -3.90 -14.34 -17.85
CA GLY A 19 -5.00 -13.57 -17.26
C GLY A 19 -4.52 -12.36 -16.46
N VAL A 20 -3.33 -11.84 -16.72
CA VAL A 20 -2.87 -10.58 -16.11
C VAL A 20 -3.52 -9.42 -16.86
N GLU A 21 -4.34 -8.65 -16.15
CA GLU A 21 -4.93 -7.42 -16.68
C GLU A 21 -3.87 -6.39 -17.03
N SER A 22 -4.14 -5.55 -18.03
CA SER A 22 -3.21 -4.51 -18.49
C SER A 22 -1.80 -5.09 -18.73
N ALA A 23 -1.73 -6.26 -19.39
CA ALA A 23 -0.51 -7.04 -19.58
C ALA A 23 0.66 -6.23 -20.16
N ARG A 24 0.37 -5.30 -21.07
CA ARG A 24 1.38 -4.42 -21.66
C ARG A 24 2.00 -3.47 -20.64
N LEU A 25 1.17 -2.85 -19.81
CA LEU A 25 1.65 -1.98 -18.74
C LEU A 25 2.53 -2.77 -17.77
N ASN A 26 2.11 -3.97 -17.38
CA ASN A 26 2.91 -4.86 -16.52
C ASN A 26 4.25 -5.21 -17.17
N ALA A 27 4.25 -5.58 -18.46
CA ALA A 27 5.47 -5.88 -19.20
C ALA A 27 6.44 -4.68 -19.20
N GLU A 28 5.95 -3.50 -19.56
CA GLU A 28 6.75 -2.26 -19.61
C GLU A 28 7.32 -1.89 -18.22
N LEU A 29 6.53 -2.03 -17.15
CA LEU A 29 6.99 -1.73 -15.78
C LEU A 29 8.02 -2.74 -15.26
N LEU A 30 7.83 -4.04 -15.53
CA LEU A 30 8.78 -5.08 -15.12
C LEU A 30 10.12 -4.96 -15.88
N ILE A 31 10.05 -4.73 -17.19
CA ILE A 31 11.26 -4.55 -18.03
C ILE A 31 11.95 -3.24 -17.65
N GLY A 32 11.20 -2.15 -17.48
CA GLY A 32 11.73 -0.89 -16.98
C GLY A 32 12.48 -1.06 -15.65
N HIS A 33 11.85 -1.72 -14.68
CA HIS A 33 12.47 -2.03 -13.40
C HIS A 33 13.78 -2.84 -13.55
N ALA A 34 13.77 -3.93 -14.32
CA ALA A 34 14.95 -4.77 -14.53
C ALA A 34 16.14 -4.01 -15.17
N LEU A 35 15.84 -3.02 -16.01
CA LEU A 35 16.82 -2.20 -16.72
C LEU A 35 17.17 -0.89 -15.99
N GLY A 36 16.53 -0.58 -14.87
CA GLY A 36 16.70 0.70 -14.16
C GLY A 36 16.16 1.90 -14.95
N LEU A 37 15.14 1.68 -15.79
CA LEU A 37 14.54 2.69 -16.67
C LEU A 37 13.11 3.01 -16.22
N LYS A 38 12.76 4.30 -16.25
CA LYS A 38 11.35 4.72 -16.21
C LYS A 38 10.65 4.33 -17.51
N ARG A 39 9.33 4.13 -17.44
CA ARG A 39 8.50 3.75 -18.59
C ARG A 39 8.71 4.64 -19.82
N MET A 40 8.80 5.95 -19.64
CA MET A 40 9.08 6.89 -20.74
C MET A 40 10.46 6.70 -21.37
N GLN A 41 11.47 6.36 -20.58
CA GLN A 41 12.82 6.07 -21.09
C GLN A 41 12.86 4.74 -21.84
N LEU A 42 12.01 3.78 -21.45
CA LEU A 42 11.87 2.50 -22.16
C LEU A 42 11.40 2.72 -23.61
N TYR A 43 10.42 3.62 -23.82
CA TYR A 43 9.92 3.95 -25.16
C TYR A 43 11.01 4.49 -26.09
N LEU A 44 11.94 5.28 -25.56
CA LEU A 44 13.06 5.84 -26.33
C LEU A 44 14.11 4.80 -26.72
N GLN A 45 14.03 3.58 -26.18
CA GLN A 45 15.02 2.52 -26.36
C GLN A 45 14.44 1.27 -27.02
N PHE A 46 13.29 1.37 -27.68
CA PHE A 46 12.59 0.24 -28.28
C PHE A 46 13.43 -0.55 -29.31
N GLU A 47 14.28 0.12 -30.07
CA GLU A 47 15.18 -0.50 -31.04
C GLU A 47 16.48 -1.04 -30.42
N ARG A 48 16.75 -0.74 -29.14
CA ARG A 48 17.95 -1.21 -28.44
C ARG A 48 17.91 -2.72 -28.34
N VAL A 49 18.97 -3.37 -28.82
CA VAL A 49 19.17 -4.81 -28.64
C VAL A 49 19.56 -5.10 -27.19
N LEU A 50 18.89 -6.07 -26.57
CA LEU A 50 19.19 -6.50 -25.21
C LEU A 50 20.28 -7.57 -25.22
N VAL A 51 21.20 -7.47 -24.25
CA VAL A 51 22.21 -8.50 -23.99
C VAL A 51 21.68 -9.55 -23.03
N GLU A 52 22.29 -10.73 -23.02
CA GLU A 52 21.81 -11.86 -22.21
C GLU A 52 21.74 -11.54 -20.72
N ALA A 53 22.72 -10.78 -20.19
CA ALA A 53 22.72 -10.36 -18.80
C ALA A 53 21.52 -9.47 -18.42
N GLU A 54 20.93 -8.75 -19.35
CA GLU A 54 19.71 -7.96 -19.13
C GLU A 54 18.46 -8.85 -19.17
N LEU A 55 18.42 -9.82 -20.10
CA LEU A 55 17.34 -10.80 -20.18
C LEU A 55 17.26 -11.67 -18.91
N GLU A 56 18.41 -12.05 -18.34
CA GLU A 56 18.51 -12.77 -17.07
C GLU A 56 17.91 -11.99 -15.88
N LYS A 57 17.90 -10.65 -15.93
CA LYS A 57 17.22 -9.83 -14.92
C LYS A 57 15.70 -9.76 -15.14
N ILE A 58 15.24 -9.82 -16.39
CA ILE A 58 13.82 -9.69 -16.76
C ILE A 58 13.05 -11.00 -16.50
N ARG A 59 13.60 -12.14 -16.92
CA ARG A 59 12.90 -13.45 -16.90
C ARG A 59 12.32 -13.82 -15.53
N PRO A 60 13.05 -13.66 -14.40
CA PRO A 60 12.51 -14.02 -13.09
C PRO A 60 11.30 -13.16 -12.69
N LEU A 61 11.31 -11.87 -13.05
CA LEU A 61 10.22 -10.95 -12.73
C LEU A 61 8.95 -11.28 -13.52
N VAL A 62 9.11 -11.56 -14.81
CA VAL A 62 8.01 -12.01 -15.68
C VAL A 62 7.45 -13.34 -15.20
N LYS A 63 8.31 -14.27 -14.77
CA LYS A 63 7.90 -15.56 -14.20
C LYS A 63 7.06 -15.36 -12.93
N ARG A 64 7.51 -14.53 -11.99
CA ARG A 64 6.73 -14.18 -10.78
C ARG A 64 5.38 -13.58 -11.15
N ARG A 65 5.35 -12.61 -12.08
CA ARG A 65 4.09 -11.97 -12.50
C ARG A 65 3.14 -12.96 -13.17
N SER A 66 3.66 -13.92 -13.93
CA SER A 66 2.85 -14.97 -14.57
C SER A 66 2.16 -15.91 -13.58
N GLN A 67 2.64 -15.94 -12.32
CA GLN A 67 2.01 -16.67 -11.21
C GLN A 67 0.99 -15.81 -10.45
N ARG A 68 0.63 -14.65 -11.01
CA ARG A 68 -0.30 -13.67 -10.43
C ARG A 68 0.22 -12.97 -9.16
N GLU A 69 1.52 -13.02 -8.90
CA GLU A 69 2.12 -12.22 -7.83
C GLU A 69 1.97 -10.71 -8.16
N PRO A 70 1.48 -9.87 -7.23
CA PRO A 70 1.28 -8.44 -7.48
C PRO A 70 2.51 -7.75 -8.04
N LEU A 71 2.32 -6.89 -9.04
CA LEU A 71 3.40 -6.15 -9.68
C LEU A 71 4.25 -5.39 -8.66
N GLN A 72 3.60 -4.74 -7.69
CA GLN A 72 4.24 -3.92 -6.68
C GLN A 72 5.11 -4.76 -5.74
N TYR A 73 4.73 -6.01 -5.42
CA TYR A 73 5.60 -6.93 -4.66
C TYR A 73 6.79 -7.43 -5.46
N ILE A 74 6.68 -7.48 -6.79
CA ILE A 74 7.78 -7.84 -7.67
C ILE A 74 8.78 -6.69 -7.78
N VAL A 75 8.26 -5.46 -7.94
CA VAL A 75 9.05 -4.21 -8.00
C VAL A 75 9.62 -3.83 -6.62
N GLY A 76 8.89 -4.15 -5.56
CA GLY A 76 9.25 -3.90 -4.16
C GLY A 76 8.82 -2.54 -3.61
N ASP A 77 8.23 -1.67 -4.44
CA ASP A 77 7.78 -0.34 -4.04
C ASP A 77 6.56 0.15 -4.85
N THR A 78 5.88 1.17 -4.32
CA THR A 78 4.82 1.90 -5.00
C THR A 78 4.85 3.38 -4.62
N GLU A 79 4.45 4.26 -5.54
CA GLU A 79 4.10 5.64 -5.23
C GLU A 79 2.61 5.69 -4.84
N TRP A 80 2.28 6.41 -3.77
CA TRP A 80 0.92 6.53 -3.25
C TRP A 80 0.78 7.82 -2.44
N SER A 81 -0.24 8.64 -2.68
CA SER A 81 -0.50 9.93 -1.99
C SER A 81 0.75 10.81 -1.76
N GLY A 82 1.63 10.90 -2.77
CA GLY A 82 2.86 11.71 -2.69
C GLY A 82 3.97 11.13 -1.81
N VAL A 83 3.86 9.88 -1.36
CA VAL A 83 4.94 9.12 -0.70
C VAL A 83 5.36 7.93 -1.57
N LYS A 84 6.62 7.52 -1.46
CA LYS A 84 7.13 6.29 -2.06
C LYS A 84 7.30 5.27 -0.93
N LEU A 85 6.61 4.15 -1.03
CA LEU A 85 6.54 3.14 0.01
C LEU A 85 7.12 1.83 -0.51
N LYS A 86 7.97 1.18 0.29
CA LYS A 86 8.25 -0.24 0.15
C LYS A 86 6.97 -1.02 0.40
N VAL A 87 6.73 -2.03 -0.43
CA VAL A 87 5.59 -2.95 -0.28
C VAL A 87 6.03 -4.38 -0.51
N ASP A 88 5.56 -5.26 0.36
CA ASP A 88 5.78 -6.69 0.30
C ASP A 88 4.66 -7.42 1.07
N LYS A 89 4.76 -8.75 1.15
CA LYS A 89 3.71 -9.63 1.69
C LYS A 89 3.34 -9.36 3.16
N ARG A 90 4.06 -8.49 3.87
CA ARG A 90 3.81 -8.15 5.28
C ARG A 90 2.55 -7.29 5.48
N ALA A 91 2.12 -6.55 4.45
CA ALA A 91 0.94 -5.69 4.52
C ALA A 91 0.21 -5.56 3.18
N LEU A 92 -1.02 -5.06 3.22
CA LEU A 92 -1.81 -4.70 2.04
C LEU A 92 -1.06 -3.67 1.19
N ILE A 93 -1.07 -3.85 -0.14
CA ILE A 93 -0.57 -2.81 -1.05
C ILE A 93 -1.54 -1.62 -1.00
N PRO A 94 -1.08 -0.39 -0.73
CA PRO A 94 -1.95 0.78 -0.72
C PRO A 94 -2.72 0.92 -2.04
N ARG A 95 -4.04 1.09 -1.95
CA ARG A 95 -4.93 1.14 -3.11
C ARG A 95 -5.10 2.57 -3.59
N PRO A 96 -5.09 2.84 -4.91
CA PRO A 96 -5.39 4.17 -5.45
C PRO A 96 -6.72 4.74 -4.94
N GLU A 97 -7.73 3.90 -4.78
CA GLU A 97 -9.05 4.28 -4.27
C GLU A 97 -8.98 4.81 -2.83
N THR A 98 -8.03 4.35 -2.02
CA THR A 98 -7.81 4.81 -0.64
C THR A 98 -7.12 6.18 -0.60
N GLU A 99 -6.54 6.69 -1.69
CA GLU A 99 -6.03 8.08 -1.73
C GLU A 99 -7.16 9.08 -1.47
N LEU A 100 -8.38 8.74 -1.92
CA LEU A 100 -9.57 9.54 -1.66
C LEU A 100 -9.83 9.71 -0.17
N LEU A 101 -9.52 8.73 0.69
CA LEU A 101 -9.66 8.86 2.14
C LEU A 101 -8.77 9.98 2.69
N VAL A 102 -7.50 10.03 2.24
CA VAL A 102 -6.57 11.09 2.64
C VAL A 102 -7.06 12.45 2.15
N GLU A 103 -7.50 12.54 0.90
CA GLU A 103 -8.11 13.77 0.36
C GLU A 103 -9.32 14.22 1.18
N ARG A 104 -10.21 13.29 1.51
CA ARG A 104 -11.42 13.52 2.31
C ARG A 104 -11.15 13.96 3.74
N VAL A 105 -10.09 13.44 4.36
CA VAL A 105 -9.60 13.91 5.67
C VAL A 105 -9.15 15.35 5.55
N VAL A 106 -8.33 15.65 4.55
CA VAL A 106 -7.78 16.98 4.30
C VAL A 106 -8.89 18.02 4.03
N GLU A 107 -9.86 17.70 3.20
CA GLU A 107 -10.98 18.59 2.85
C GLU A 107 -11.85 18.95 4.06
N ARG A 108 -11.98 18.05 5.03
CA ARG A 108 -12.85 18.24 6.21
C ARG A 108 -12.19 19.00 7.34
N LEU A 109 -10.86 19.10 7.33
CA LEU A 109 -10.11 19.77 8.38
C LEU A 109 -10.15 21.28 8.20
N VAL A 110 -10.72 21.97 9.18
CA VAL A 110 -10.79 23.45 9.21
C VAL A 110 -9.47 24.11 9.62
N ALA A 111 -8.61 23.34 10.31
CA ALA A 111 -7.27 23.75 10.72
C ALA A 111 -6.34 22.51 10.68
N PRO A 112 -5.01 22.70 10.55
CA PRO A 112 -4.06 21.60 10.62
C PRO A 112 -4.20 20.82 11.94
N PRO A 113 -4.31 19.47 11.91
CA PRO A 113 -4.39 18.66 13.11
C PRO A 113 -3.05 18.65 13.82
N SER A 114 -3.07 18.64 15.14
CA SER A 114 -1.87 18.46 15.97
C SER A 114 -1.61 16.98 16.24
N ARG A 115 -2.66 16.15 16.33
CA ARG A 115 -2.58 14.73 16.67
C ARG A 115 -3.43 13.89 15.74
N ILE A 116 -2.81 12.89 15.12
CA ILE A 116 -3.47 11.95 14.21
C ILE A 116 -3.26 10.53 14.73
N LEU A 117 -4.32 9.72 14.70
CA LEU A 117 -4.26 8.28 14.92
C LEU A 117 -4.62 7.54 13.63
N ASP A 118 -3.75 6.65 13.17
CA ASP A 118 -3.99 5.71 12.07
C ASP A 118 -4.16 4.30 12.64
N LEU A 119 -5.35 3.73 12.48
CA LEU A 119 -5.72 2.41 12.98
C LEU A 119 -5.62 1.37 11.86
N GLY A 120 -4.81 0.32 12.07
CA GLY A 120 -4.54 -0.69 11.04
C GLY A 120 -3.61 -0.15 9.96
N THR A 121 -2.50 0.47 10.38
CA THR A 121 -1.64 1.28 9.50
C THR A 121 -1.00 0.50 8.35
N GLY A 122 -0.89 -0.84 8.47
CA GLY A 122 -0.34 -1.68 7.42
C GLY A 122 1.10 -1.30 7.07
N SER A 123 1.32 -0.87 5.82
CA SER A 123 2.62 -0.38 5.33
C SER A 123 2.98 1.04 5.82
N GLY A 124 2.12 1.66 6.63
CA GLY A 124 2.25 3.05 7.08
C GLY A 124 1.67 4.09 6.12
N ALA A 125 0.94 3.67 5.08
CA ALA A 125 0.61 4.53 3.95
C ALA A 125 -0.14 5.81 4.35
N ILE A 126 -1.25 5.67 5.07
CA ILE A 126 -2.09 6.80 5.50
C ILE A 126 -1.33 7.65 6.52
N ALA A 127 -0.79 7.04 7.58
CA ALA A 127 0.02 7.73 8.60
C ALA A 127 1.15 8.57 8.00
N LEU A 128 1.93 8.01 7.06
CA LEU A 128 3.09 8.67 6.46
C LEU A 128 2.68 9.77 5.48
N ALA A 129 1.62 9.58 4.71
CA ALA A 129 1.08 10.61 3.82
C ALA A 129 0.57 11.82 4.63
N LEU A 130 -0.20 11.56 5.69
CA LEU A 130 -0.70 12.61 6.58
C LEU A 130 0.42 13.31 7.36
N ALA A 131 1.40 12.56 7.87
CA ALA A 131 2.58 13.14 8.52
C ALA A 131 3.34 14.05 7.53
N LYS A 132 3.60 13.58 6.30
CA LYS A 132 4.28 14.39 5.28
C LYS A 132 3.53 15.67 4.96
N ARG A 133 2.19 15.63 4.93
CA ARG A 133 1.35 16.80 4.66
C ARG A 133 1.30 17.80 5.82
N TYR A 134 1.16 17.31 7.05
CA TYR A 134 1.04 18.14 8.24
C TYR A 134 2.35 18.09 9.04
N GLU A 135 3.27 19.01 8.73
CA GLU A 135 4.64 19.02 9.28
C GLU A 135 4.69 19.05 10.82
N ASN A 136 3.69 19.69 11.44
CA ASN A 136 3.61 19.83 12.90
C ASN A 136 2.73 18.77 13.58
N ALA A 137 2.11 17.86 12.82
CA ALA A 137 1.28 16.81 13.41
C ALA A 137 2.14 15.69 14.01
N ALA A 138 1.79 15.28 15.23
CA ALA A 138 2.25 14.03 15.83
C ALA A 138 1.31 12.90 15.40
N VAL A 139 1.86 11.87 14.74
CA VAL A 139 1.07 10.74 14.25
C VAL A 139 1.36 9.51 15.10
N THR A 140 0.30 8.85 15.56
CA THR A 140 0.36 7.50 16.11
C THR A 140 -0.22 6.54 15.10
N ALA A 141 0.52 5.51 14.75
CA ALA A 141 0.14 4.51 13.76
C ALA A 141 0.17 3.14 14.43
N VAL A 142 -0.96 2.44 14.45
CA VAL A 142 -1.06 1.14 15.13
C VAL A 142 -1.49 0.04 14.20
N ASP A 143 -1.01 -1.17 14.47
CA ASP A 143 -1.42 -2.38 13.78
C ASP A 143 -1.34 -3.57 14.76
N ALA A 144 -2.16 -4.60 14.51
CA ALA A 144 -2.11 -5.84 15.26
C ALA A 144 -0.94 -6.74 14.81
N SER A 145 -0.46 -6.56 13.57
CA SER A 145 0.61 -7.33 12.96
C SER A 145 2.00 -6.71 13.21
N ASP A 146 2.89 -7.47 13.84
CA ASP A 146 4.30 -7.08 13.99
C ASP A 146 5.00 -6.95 12.63
N ASP A 147 4.64 -7.80 11.67
CA ASP A 147 5.20 -7.79 10.32
C ASP A 147 4.82 -6.51 9.57
N ALA A 148 3.55 -6.10 9.67
CA ALA A 148 3.08 -4.86 9.08
C ALA A 148 3.79 -3.65 9.70
N LEU A 149 3.88 -3.61 11.03
CA LEU A 149 4.59 -2.53 11.75
C LEU A 149 6.07 -2.46 11.37
N ALA A 150 6.74 -3.60 11.21
CA ALA A 150 8.14 -3.62 10.77
C ALA A 150 8.29 -2.95 9.39
N LEU A 151 7.37 -3.25 8.45
CA LEU A 151 7.34 -2.59 7.14
C LEU A 151 7.03 -1.08 7.26
N ALA A 152 6.06 -0.70 8.09
CA ALA A 152 5.72 0.70 8.32
C ALA A 152 6.88 1.50 8.91
N VAL A 153 7.64 0.92 9.84
CA VAL A 153 8.87 1.51 10.41
C VAL A 153 9.96 1.67 9.36
N GLU A 154 10.16 0.67 8.48
CA GLU A 154 11.09 0.79 7.35
C GLU A 154 10.70 1.97 6.44
N ASN A 155 9.42 2.10 6.10
CA ASN A 155 8.90 3.20 5.29
C ASN A 155 9.03 4.56 5.99
N GLY A 156 8.73 4.63 7.29
CA GLY A 156 8.91 5.84 8.08
C GLY A 156 10.35 6.33 8.09
N LYS A 157 11.32 5.42 8.24
CA LYS A 157 12.75 5.75 8.15
C LYS A 157 13.16 6.19 6.74
N ALA A 158 12.70 5.48 5.71
CA ALA A 158 13.02 5.80 4.31
C ALA A 158 12.52 7.21 3.90
N LEU A 159 11.43 7.68 4.52
CA LEU A 159 10.86 9.01 4.30
C LEU A 159 11.37 10.09 5.28
N GLY A 160 12.22 9.73 6.26
CA GLY A 160 12.70 10.66 7.29
C GLY A 160 11.62 11.12 8.27
N LEU A 161 10.60 10.27 8.51
CA LEU A 161 9.43 10.56 9.34
C LEU A 161 9.42 9.81 10.67
N GLN A 162 10.47 9.05 10.99
CA GLN A 162 10.53 8.20 12.18
C GLN A 162 10.36 8.93 13.51
N ASP A 163 10.70 10.22 13.56
CA ASP A 163 10.59 11.03 14.78
C ASP A 163 9.20 11.68 14.92
N ARG A 164 8.38 11.65 13.87
CA ARG A 164 7.03 12.24 13.83
C ARG A 164 5.91 11.21 13.82
N VAL A 165 6.21 9.97 13.42
CA VAL A 165 5.27 8.87 13.39
C VAL A 165 5.68 7.80 14.39
N ARG A 166 4.89 7.64 15.45
CA ARG A 166 5.05 6.58 16.43
C ARG A 166 4.30 5.33 15.97
N PHE A 167 5.05 4.28 15.66
CA PHE A 167 4.52 2.97 15.33
C PHE A 167 4.38 2.13 16.60
N GLN A 168 3.20 1.56 16.85
CA GLN A 168 2.92 0.80 18.07
C GLN A 168 2.03 -0.41 17.78
N LYS A 169 2.36 -1.56 18.39
CA LYS A 169 1.49 -2.73 18.34
C LYS A 169 0.22 -2.50 19.16
N SER A 170 -0.93 -2.62 18.51
CA SER A 170 -2.24 -2.53 19.16
C SER A 170 -3.26 -3.27 18.32
N ASP A 171 -4.13 -4.03 18.98
CA ASP A 171 -5.40 -4.42 18.39
C ASP A 171 -6.37 -3.25 18.55
N TRP A 172 -6.58 -2.50 17.47
CA TRP A 172 -7.32 -1.24 17.45
C TRP A 172 -6.84 -0.30 18.58
N TYR A 173 -7.68 -0.08 19.60
CA TYR A 173 -7.40 0.83 20.71
C TYR A 173 -6.76 0.17 21.94
N ALA A 174 -6.53 -1.15 21.94
CA ALA A 174 -6.25 -1.93 23.15
C ALA A 174 -5.04 -1.45 23.96
N THR A 175 -4.00 -0.93 23.32
CA THR A 175 -2.77 -0.46 23.98
C THR A 175 -2.65 1.06 23.99
N LEU A 176 -3.66 1.79 23.51
CA LEU A 176 -3.63 3.24 23.42
C LEU A 176 -4.04 3.91 24.74
N PRO A 177 -3.30 4.93 25.18
CA PRO A 177 -3.70 5.75 26.31
C PRO A 177 -4.92 6.62 25.94
N SER A 178 -5.88 6.78 26.87
CA SER A 178 -7.14 7.49 26.60
C SER A 178 -7.25 8.89 27.21
N ASP A 179 -6.21 9.34 27.89
CA ASP A 179 -6.05 10.68 28.48
C ASP A 179 -5.60 11.72 27.44
N GLU A 180 -5.35 11.28 26.22
CA GLU A 180 -4.69 12.05 25.19
C GLU A 180 -5.45 11.94 23.84
N PRO A 181 -6.57 12.66 23.67
CA PRO A 181 -7.43 12.51 22.50
C PRO A 181 -6.81 13.11 21.23
N TYR A 182 -7.16 12.54 20.09
CA TYR A 182 -6.70 12.89 18.76
C TYR A 182 -7.66 13.85 18.05
N ASP A 183 -7.13 14.70 17.18
CA ASP A 183 -7.92 15.58 16.30
C ASP A 183 -8.51 14.79 15.13
N VAL A 184 -7.77 13.77 14.68
CA VAL A 184 -8.16 12.87 13.59
C VAL A 184 -7.88 11.43 14.00
N ILE A 185 -8.88 10.58 13.84
CA ILE A 185 -8.72 9.13 13.78
C ILE A 185 -9.04 8.72 12.35
N VAL A 186 -8.12 8.01 11.70
CA VAL A 186 -8.29 7.50 10.34
C VAL A 186 -8.07 6.00 10.32
N SER A 187 -8.83 5.29 9.50
CA SER A 187 -8.62 3.85 9.29
C SER A 187 -9.06 3.40 7.91
N ASN A 188 -8.30 2.47 7.33
CA ASN A 188 -8.77 1.64 6.22
C ASN A 188 -8.76 0.17 6.67
N PRO A 189 -9.76 -0.24 7.49
CA PRO A 189 -9.77 -1.56 8.10
C PRO A 189 -10.10 -2.66 7.08
N PRO A 190 -9.93 -3.94 7.43
CA PRO A 190 -10.52 -5.03 6.68
C PRO A 190 -12.05 -4.84 6.59
N TYR A 191 -12.61 -5.09 5.42
CA TYR A 191 -14.05 -4.89 5.18
C TYR A 191 -14.69 -5.94 4.26
N LEU A 192 -13.90 -6.87 3.70
CA LEU A 192 -14.44 -7.93 2.85
C LEU A 192 -15.02 -9.05 3.70
N THR A 193 -16.07 -9.68 3.19
CA THR A 193 -16.52 -10.99 3.68
C THR A 193 -15.54 -12.10 3.29
N THR A 194 -15.68 -13.27 3.91
CA THR A 194 -14.92 -14.46 3.54
C THR A 194 -15.17 -14.85 2.08
N GLU A 195 -16.42 -14.76 1.65
CA GLU A 195 -16.85 -15.08 0.29
C GLU A 195 -16.26 -14.10 -0.73
N GLU A 196 -16.29 -12.79 -0.44
CA GLU A 196 -15.68 -11.77 -1.30
C GLU A 196 -14.16 -11.93 -1.38
N THR A 197 -13.51 -12.24 -0.26
CA THR A 197 -12.06 -12.51 -0.24
C THR A 197 -11.72 -13.73 -1.10
N ALA A 198 -12.52 -14.81 -1.01
CA ALA A 198 -12.32 -15.99 -1.84
C ALA A 198 -12.57 -15.72 -3.33
N ALA A 199 -13.49 -14.81 -3.66
CA ALA A 199 -13.82 -14.40 -5.03
C ALA A 199 -12.86 -13.36 -5.62
N ALA A 200 -12.04 -12.70 -4.79
CA ALA A 200 -11.10 -11.68 -5.24
C ALA A 200 -10.06 -12.22 -6.24
N GLU A 201 -9.44 -11.31 -6.99
CA GLU A 201 -8.38 -11.66 -7.93
C GLU A 201 -7.24 -12.44 -7.23
N PRO A 202 -6.58 -13.38 -7.92
CA PRO A 202 -5.44 -14.13 -7.39
C PRO A 202 -4.36 -13.26 -6.72
N GLU A 203 -4.08 -12.08 -7.28
CA GLU A 203 -3.17 -11.07 -6.71
C GLU A 203 -3.51 -10.74 -5.26
N VAL A 204 -4.81 -10.65 -4.95
CA VAL A 204 -5.32 -10.26 -3.64
C VAL A 204 -5.42 -11.50 -2.75
N ARG A 205 -6.23 -12.48 -3.15
CA ARG A 205 -6.58 -13.62 -2.28
C ARG A 205 -5.43 -14.59 -1.99
N VAL A 206 -4.39 -14.62 -2.83
CA VAL A 206 -3.25 -15.56 -2.68
C VAL A 206 -2.03 -14.87 -2.08
N HIS A 207 -1.82 -13.59 -2.36
CA HIS A 207 -0.54 -12.93 -2.03
C HIS A 207 -0.62 -11.91 -0.91
N GLU A 208 -1.77 -11.30 -0.65
CA GLU A 208 -1.91 -10.32 0.43
C GLU A 208 -2.40 -10.96 1.73
N PRO A 209 -2.09 -10.35 2.90
CA PRO A 209 -2.53 -10.89 4.18
C PRO A 209 -4.07 -10.92 4.29
N VAL A 210 -4.64 -12.10 4.55
CA VAL A 210 -6.09 -12.25 4.77
C VAL A 210 -6.58 -11.37 5.91
N SER A 211 -5.77 -11.20 6.96
CA SER A 211 -6.09 -10.32 8.10
C SER A 211 -6.21 -8.84 7.73
N ALA A 212 -5.71 -8.41 6.57
CA ALA A 212 -5.84 -7.05 6.06
C ALA A 212 -7.03 -6.89 5.08
N LEU A 213 -7.72 -7.99 4.77
CA LEU A 213 -8.78 -8.05 3.76
C LEU A 213 -10.13 -8.39 4.38
N THR A 214 -10.18 -9.47 5.17
CA THR A 214 -11.41 -10.09 5.64
C THR A 214 -11.79 -9.60 7.04
N ALA A 215 -13.05 -9.20 7.20
CA ALA A 215 -13.66 -8.91 8.49
C ALA A 215 -14.85 -9.83 8.75
N ALA A 216 -15.07 -10.17 10.02
CA ALA A 216 -16.26 -10.90 10.47
C ALA A 216 -17.53 -10.02 10.38
N ASP A 217 -18.69 -10.56 10.76
CA ASP A 217 -19.98 -9.84 10.76
C ASP A 217 -20.28 -9.21 9.39
N ALA A 218 -20.22 -10.02 8.33
CA ALA A 218 -20.40 -9.59 6.94
C ALA A 218 -19.52 -8.38 6.55
N GLY A 219 -18.25 -8.38 7.00
CA GLY A 219 -17.30 -7.31 6.70
C GLY A 219 -17.36 -6.10 7.65
N LEU A 220 -18.22 -6.12 8.67
CA LEU A 220 -18.49 -4.95 9.52
C LEU A 220 -17.86 -5.01 10.91
N ALA A 221 -17.31 -6.14 11.34
CA ALA A 221 -16.84 -6.33 12.71
C ALA A 221 -15.82 -5.26 13.14
N ASP A 222 -14.79 -5.03 12.33
CA ASP A 222 -13.73 -4.07 12.64
C ASP A 222 -14.23 -2.62 12.59
N LEU A 223 -15.06 -2.29 11.60
CA LEU A 223 -15.73 -0.98 11.51
C LEU A 223 -16.53 -0.67 12.78
N ARG A 224 -17.27 -1.64 13.33
CA ARG A 224 -18.03 -1.46 14.58
C ARG A 224 -17.11 -1.17 15.76
N VAL A 225 -16.00 -1.89 15.89
CA VAL A 225 -15.00 -1.67 16.95
C VAL A 225 -14.41 -0.27 16.86
N ILE A 226 -14.01 0.13 15.64
CA ILE A 226 -13.42 1.45 15.37
C ILE A 226 -14.39 2.56 15.74
N ILE A 227 -15.62 2.51 15.22
CA ILE A 227 -16.64 3.56 15.43
C ILE A 227 -17.02 3.65 16.91
N ALA A 228 -17.22 2.52 17.59
CA ALA A 228 -17.61 2.51 19.00
C ALA A 228 -16.49 3.06 19.91
N GLY A 229 -15.23 2.71 19.62
CA GLY A 229 -14.08 3.17 20.39
C GLY A 229 -13.71 4.63 20.15
N ALA A 230 -13.96 5.15 18.94
CA ALA A 230 -13.51 6.48 18.51
C ALA A 230 -13.94 7.59 19.47
N ARG A 231 -15.16 7.52 20.02
CA ARG A 231 -15.68 8.52 20.98
C ARG A 231 -14.77 8.74 22.20
N ARG A 232 -14.04 7.72 22.64
CA ARG A 232 -13.12 7.80 23.79
C ARG A 232 -11.79 8.47 23.42
N TYR A 233 -11.38 8.37 22.17
CA TYR A 233 -10.06 8.81 21.71
C TYR A 233 -10.12 10.06 20.82
N LEU A 234 -11.30 10.57 20.50
CA LEU A 234 -11.49 11.80 19.72
C LEU A 234 -11.67 13.02 20.62
N GLN A 235 -11.03 14.12 20.23
CA GLN A 235 -11.35 15.44 20.75
C GLN A 235 -12.79 15.84 20.38
N PRO A 236 -13.48 16.68 21.18
CA PRO A 236 -14.72 17.31 20.76
C PRO A 236 -14.54 18.05 19.42
N GLY A 237 -15.33 17.69 18.41
CA GLY A 237 -15.20 18.25 17.06
C GLY A 237 -14.10 17.62 16.19
N GLY A 238 -13.40 16.61 16.69
CA GLY A 238 -12.45 15.82 15.92
C GLY A 238 -13.12 14.96 14.84
N LEU A 239 -12.31 14.46 13.90
CA LEU A 239 -12.76 13.71 12.74
C LEU A 239 -12.46 12.21 12.88
N LEU A 240 -13.47 11.37 12.72
CA LEU A 240 -13.29 9.96 12.35
C LEU A 240 -13.45 9.83 10.84
N ALA A 241 -12.48 9.19 10.19
CA ALA A 241 -12.47 8.96 8.74
C ALA A 241 -12.15 7.52 8.39
#